data_AF-A0A537ADS6-F1
#
_entry.id   AF-A0A537ADS6-F1
#
_cell.length_a   1.000
_cell.length_b   1.000
_cell.length_c   1.000
_cell.angle_alpha   90.00
_cell.angle_beta   90.00
_cell.angle_gamma   90.00
#
_symmetry.space_group_name_H-M   'P 1'
#
loop_
_entity.id
_entity.type
_entity.pdbx_description
1 polymer ?
#
loop_
_entity_poly.entity_id
_entity_poly.type
_entity_poly.pdbx_seq_one_letter_code
_entity_poly.pdbx_strand_id
1 'polypeptide(L)'
;MRIWGNYLDLTATGVASTVTHFGPLYVFRNDYHRSRKLSERAPDADDRGPFAKAGATREWGGGRRYFFHNTLLQPGNSQGAGNGISGNSGQPLTNTVSRNNLWQVWKSHWESINEAGGSGNDFDYDLYNGKLNAYRAAEKHGIEGTPSYQSGFQLAPRSLGIDKGARLPNFNDGYVGAAPDIGAQETGAPTMQFGLKAGESRDAATLRTATKQ
;
A
#
# COMPACT_ATOMS: atom_id res chain seq x y z
N MET A 1 -5.71 -15.73 -1.32
CA MET A 1 -6.21 -14.72 -2.29
C MET A 1 -5.10 -13.71 -2.58
N ARG A 2 -5.07 -13.11 -3.78
CA ARG A 2 -4.11 -12.05 -4.15
C ARG A 2 -4.87 -10.84 -4.73
N ILE A 3 -4.57 -9.64 -4.24
CA ILE A 3 -5.12 -8.36 -4.73
C ILE A 3 -3.94 -7.49 -5.15
N TRP A 4 -3.75 -7.30 -6.46
CA TRP A 4 -2.54 -6.68 -6.95
C TRP A 4 -2.69 -5.92 -8.26
N GLY A 5 -1.80 -4.95 -8.49
CA GLY A 5 -1.74 -4.18 -9.73
C GLY A 5 -2.96 -3.30 -9.95
N ASN A 6 -3.67 -2.90 -8.88
CA ASN A 6 -4.88 -2.09 -8.98
C ASN A 6 -4.55 -0.60 -8.84
N TYR A 7 -5.32 0.20 -9.56
CA TYR A 7 -5.43 1.64 -9.33
C TYR A 7 -6.79 1.92 -8.69
N LEU A 8 -6.76 2.34 -7.43
CA LEU A 8 -7.93 2.59 -6.60
C LEU A 8 -8.13 4.10 -6.53
N ASP A 9 -9.32 4.57 -6.89
CA ASP A 9 -9.59 5.99 -7.02
C ASP A 9 -11.03 6.32 -6.65
N LEU A 10 -11.22 7.42 -5.92
CA LEU A 10 -12.50 7.89 -5.41
C LEU A 10 -13.27 6.84 -4.57
N THR A 11 -12.55 6.04 -3.77
CA THR A 11 -13.16 5.11 -2.81
C THR A 11 -12.94 5.59 -1.38
N ALA A 12 -13.83 5.21 -0.45
CA ALA A 12 -13.70 5.56 0.97
C ALA A 12 -12.65 4.71 1.70
N THR A 13 -12.38 3.51 1.18
CA THR A 13 -11.38 2.57 1.68
C THR A 13 -10.78 1.89 0.46
N GLY A 14 -9.46 1.70 0.45
CA GLY A 14 -8.77 1.03 -0.66
C GLY A 14 -9.10 -0.47 -0.72
N VAL A 15 -8.57 -1.23 0.24
CA VAL A 15 -8.76 -2.67 0.39
C VAL A 15 -9.19 -2.98 1.81
N ALA A 16 -10.36 -3.61 1.96
CA ALA A 16 -10.83 -4.12 3.24
C ALA A 16 -10.56 -5.63 3.35
N SER A 17 -9.81 -6.02 4.37
CA SER A 17 -9.44 -7.42 4.68
C SER A 17 -9.91 -7.87 6.06
N THR A 18 -10.70 -7.03 6.75
CA THR A 18 -11.38 -7.38 8.01
C THR A 18 -12.64 -8.17 7.68
N VAL A 19 -12.76 -9.47 7.98
CA VAL A 19 -11.76 -10.35 8.60
C VAL A 19 -11.19 -11.33 7.58
N THR A 20 -9.90 -11.62 7.71
CA THR A 20 -9.24 -12.74 7.02
C THR A 20 -9.11 -13.88 8.02
N HIS A 21 -9.92 -14.93 7.87
CA HIS A 21 -9.90 -16.08 8.78
C HIS A 21 -8.85 -17.12 8.36
N PHE A 22 -8.87 -17.53 7.09
CA PHE A 22 -7.86 -18.41 6.49
C PHE A 22 -6.94 -17.62 5.56
N GLY A 23 -5.67 -17.53 5.95
CA GLY A 23 -4.61 -16.92 5.14
C GLY A 23 -3.85 -17.95 4.28
N PRO A 24 -2.88 -17.50 3.46
CA PRO A 24 -2.45 -16.11 3.33
C PRO A 24 -3.30 -15.27 2.35
N LEU A 25 -3.57 -14.02 2.76
CA LEU A 25 -3.99 -12.94 1.87
C LEU A 25 -2.77 -12.09 1.48
N TYR A 26 -2.58 -11.86 0.19
CA TYR A 26 -1.56 -10.94 -0.33
C TYR A 26 -2.22 -9.71 -0.97
N VAL A 27 -1.76 -8.52 -0.59
CA VAL A 27 -2.17 -7.24 -1.18
C VAL A 27 -0.90 -6.49 -1.58
N PHE A 28 -0.64 -6.35 -2.88
CA PHE A 28 0.64 -5.80 -3.32
C PHE A 28 0.61 -5.02 -4.63
N ARG A 29 1.52 -4.06 -4.80
CA ARG A 29 1.62 -3.24 -6.03
C ARG A 29 0.29 -2.60 -6.43
N ASN A 30 -0.44 -2.08 -5.44
CA ASN A 30 -1.64 -1.28 -5.68
C ASN A 30 -1.32 0.19 -5.41
N ASP A 31 -1.87 1.07 -6.24
CA ASP A 31 -1.87 2.51 -6.02
C ASP A 31 -3.24 2.95 -5.53
N TYR A 32 -3.27 3.71 -4.45
CA TYR A 32 -4.46 4.37 -3.97
C TYR A 32 -4.33 5.87 -4.15
N HIS A 33 -5.08 6.38 -5.13
CA HIS A 33 -4.92 7.74 -5.62
C HIS A 33 -5.74 8.74 -4.80
N ARG A 34 -7.08 8.69 -4.87
CA ARG A 34 -7.96 9.60 -4.12
C ARG A 34 -8.89 8.84 -3.18
N SER A 35 -8.92 9.28 -1.93
CA SER A 35 -9.93 8.89 -0.96
C SER A 35 -11.17 9.77 -1.10
N ARG A 36 -12.35 9.14 -1.02
CA ARG A 36 -13.65 9.84 -1.08
C ARG A 36 -14.68 9.10 -0.24
N LYS A 37 -15.24 9.75 0.79
CA LYS A 37 -16.27 9.14 1.65
C LYS A 37 -17.66 9.66 1.31
N LEU A 38 -17.78 10.97 1.04
CA LEU A 38 -19.04 11.62 0.71
C LEU A 38 -18.94 12.32 -0.65
N SER A 39 -19.88 12.04 -1.56
CA SER A 39 -19.90 12.59 -2.93
C SER A 39 -20.04 14.11 -2.98
N GLU A 40 -20.71 14.72 -2.00
CA GLU A 40 -21.10 16.14 -2.01
C GLU A 40 -20.26 17.04 -1.09
N ARG A 41 -19.23 16.51 -0.41
CA ARG A 41 -18.36 17.32 0.45
C ARG A 41 -17.06 17.71 -0.23
N ALA A 42 -16.50 18.88 0.08
CA ALA A 42 -15.15 19.21 -0.38
C ALA A 42 -14.12 18.27 0.27
N PRO A 43 -13.00 17.91 -0.39
CA PRO A 43 -12.03 16.93 0.15
C PRO A 43 -11.53 17.21 1.57
N ASP A 44 -11.21 18.47 1.90
CA ASP A 44 -10.74 18.84 3.25
C ASP A 44 -11.86 18.90 4.30
N ALA A 45 -13.12 18.97 3.86
CA ALA A 45 -14.32 18.91 4.70
C ALA A 45 -14.94 17.51 4.76
N ASP A 46 -14.34 16.53 4.07
CA ASP A 46 -14.73 15.12 4.08
C ASP A 46 -13.80 14.32 5.01
N ASP A 47 -14.36 13.28 5.60
CA ASP A 47 -13.59 12.33 6.39
C ASP A 47 -12.92 11.30 5.47
N ARG A 48 -11.83 10.66 5.92
CA ARG A 48 -11.04 9.74 5.10
C ARG A 48 -10.90 8.39 5.77
N GLY A 49 -11.05 7.32 4.98
CA GLY A 49 -10.76 5.98 5.47
C GLY A 49 -9.29 5.58 5.25
N PRO A 50 -8.94 4.37 5.70
CA PRO A 50 -7.64 3.78 5.44
C PRO A 50 -7.50 3.32 3.99
N PHE A 51 -6.28 3.20 3.49
CA PHE A 51 -6.02 2.31 2.36
C PHE A 51 -6.38 0.88 2.74
N ALA A 52 -5.73 0.34 3.77
CA ALA A 52 -5.86 -1.05 4.15
C ALA A 52 -6.63 -1.16 5.47
N LYS A 53 -7.93 -1.44 5.38
CA LYS A 53 -8.73 -1.80 6.56
C LYS A 53 -8.44 -3.26 6.91
N ALA A 54 -7.76 -3.50 8.02
CA ALA A 54 -7.28 -4.83 8.38
C ALA A 54 -7.45 -5.06 9.89
N GLY A 55 -8.11 -6.16 10.25
CA GLY A 55 -8.57 -6.39 11.61
C GLY A 55 -9.09 -7.81 11.79
N ALA A 56 -9.24 -8.21 13.06
CA ALA A 56 -9.85 -9.47 13.48
C ALA A 56 -10.93 -9.19 14.53
N THR A 57 -11.98 -10.00 14.56
CA THR A 57 -12.92 -10.05 15.69
C THR A 57 -12.49 -11.14 16.68
N ARG A 58 -13.23 -11.26 17.79
CA ARG A 58 -13.02 -12.34 18.77
C ARG A 58 -13.26 -13.73 18.17
N GLU A 59 -14.28 -13.86 17.34
CA GLU A 59 -14.72 -15.13 16.75
C GLU A 59 -14.01 -15.43 15.43
N TRP A 60 -13.67 -14.39 14.65
CA TRP A 60 -13.19 -14.53 13.29
C TRP A 60 -11.91 -13.72 13.04
N GLY A 61 -10.88 -14.35 12.49
CA GLY A 61 -9.59 -13.72 12.25
C GLY A 61 -8.45 -14.72 12.27
N GLY A 62 -7.23 -14.25 12.56
CA GLY A 62 -6.04 -15.10 12.67
C GLY A 62 -5.39 -15.47 11.34
N GLY A 63 -6.03 -15.24 10.19
CA GLY A 63 -5.43 -15.44 8.88
C GLY A 63 -4.30 -14.45 8.61
N ARG A 64 -3.15 -14.98 8.14
CA ARG A 64 -1.96 -14.19 7.78
C ARG A 64 -2.26 -13.24 6.63
N ARG A 65 -1.85 -11.99 6.77
CA ARG A 65 -1.94 -10.96 5.74
C ARG A 65 -0.54 -10.44 5.39
N TYR A 66 -0.31 -10.22 4.10
CA TYR A 66 0.92 -9.66 3.56
C TYR A 66 0.57 -8.43 2.71
N PHE A 67 1.06 -7.26 3.12
CA PHE A 67 0.92 -6.00 2.39
C PHE A 67 2.29 -5.57 1.89
N PHE A 68 2.53 -5.65 0.59
CA PHE A 68 3.85 -5.37 0.02
C PHE A 68 3.81 -4.36 -1.11
N HIS A 69 4.74 -3.40 -1.15
CA HIS A 69 4.84 -2.51 -2.31
C HIS A 69 3.51 -1.84 -2.68
N ASN A 70 2.71 -1.36 -1.73
CA ASN A 70 1.54 -0.54 -2.06
C ASN A 70 1.90 0.93 -1.96
N THR A 71 1.27 1.79 -2.76
CA THR A 71 1.48 3.25 -2.71
C THR A 71 0.18 3.95 -2.35
N LEU A 72 0.21 4.78 -1.32
CA LEU A 72 -0.80 5.79 -1.04
C LEU A 72 -0.29 7.13 -1.56
N LEU A 73 -1.06 7.77 -2.42
CA LEU A 73 -0.72 9.08 -2.97
C LEU A 73 -1.44 10.18 -2.18
N GLN A 74 -0.89 11.40 -2.19
CA GLN A 74 -1.57 12.63 -1.75
C GLN A 74 -1.67 13.67 -2.87
N PRO A 75 -2.50 13.43 -3.89
CA PRO A 75 -2.69 14.38 -4.98
C PRO A 75 -3.28 15.68 -4.45
N GLY A 76 -2.76 16.80 -4.97
CA GLY A 76 -3.13 18.13 -4.49
C GLY A 76 -2.89 18.34 -2.99
N ASN A 77 -2.07 17.48 -2.35
CA ASN A 77 -1.80 17.44 -0.91
C ASN A 77 -3.05 17.37 -0.02
N SER A 78 -4.19 16.94 -0.57
CA SER A 78 -5.48 16.99 0.12
C SER A 78 -6.44 15.88 -0.28
N GLN A 79 -6.06 14.93 -1.13
CA GLN A 79 -7.03 13.97 -1.68
C GLN A 79 -6.76 12.52 -1.30
N GLY A 80 -5.63 12.20 -0.67
CA GLY A 80 -5.28 10.82 -0.38
C GLY A 80 -5.95 10.27 0.88
N ALA A 81 -5.55 9.05 1.25
CA ALA A 81 -6.09 8.34 2.40
C ALA A 81 -5.80 9.05 3.73
N GLY A 82 -6.65 8.77 4.72
CA GLY A 82 -6.46 9.24 6.08
C GLY A 82 -5.45 8.40 6.84
N ASN A 83 -5.47 7.08 6.61
CA ASN A 83 -4.60 6.12 7.26
C ASN A 83 -3.99 5.15 6.25
N GLY A 84 -2.84 4.57 6.59
CA GLY A 84 -2.22 3.50 5.80
C GLY A 84 -2.93 2.16 6.03
N ILE A 85 -2.35 1.33 6.90
CA ILE A 85 -2.95 0.07 7.33
C ILE A 85 -3.46 0.15 8.77
N SER A 86 -4.75 -0.11 8.96
CA SER A 86 -5.41 0.16 10.23
C SER A 86 -6.45 -0.88 10.62
N GLY A 87 -6.38 -1.28 11.88
CA GLY A 87 -7.49 -1.85 12.65
C GLY A 87 -8.19 -0.78 13.49
N ASN A 88 -9.04 -1.21 14.42
CA ASN A 88 -9.60 -0.35 15.47
C ASN A 88 -9.76 -1.15 16.78
N SER A 89 -10.15 -0.49 17.87
CA SER A 89 -10.25 -1.15 19.19
C SER A 89 -11.26 -2.29 19.26
N GLY A 90 -12.29 -2.31 18.40
CA GLY A 90 -13.22 -3.44 18.28
C GLY A 90 -12.77 -4.52 17.30
N GLN A 91 -11.86 -4.18 16.38
CA GLN A 91 -11.33 -5.07 15.34
C GLN A 91 -9.82 -4.83 15.15
N PRO A 92 -8.98 -5.20 16.14
CA PRO A 92 -7.57 -4.86 16.12
C PRO A 92 -6.84 -5.51 14.95
N LEU A 93 -5.85 -4.81 14.43
CA LEU A 93 -5.01 -5.30 13.34
C LEU A 93 -4.08 -6.36 13.90
N THR A 94 -4.27 -7.61 13.48
CA THR A 94 -3.49 -8.77 13.96
C THR A 94 -2.82 -9.50 12.81
N ASN A 95 -1.85 -10.37 13.07
CA ASN A 95 -1.22 -11.31 12.12
C ASN A 95 -0.92 -10.76 10.72
N THR A 96 -0.38 -9.54 10.65
CA THR A 96 -0.12 -8.82 9.40
C THR A 96 1.35 -8.51 9.25
N VAL A 97 1.88 -8.76 8.05
CA VAL A 97 3.21 -8.32 7.66
C VAL A 97 3.08 -7.19 6.64
N SER A 98 3.75 -6.07 6.89
CA SER A 98 3.94 -5.02 5.89
C SER A 98 5.42 -4.88 5.56
N ARG A 99 5.73 -4.74 4.27
CA ARG A 99 7.08 -4.44 3.77
C ARG A 99 7.01 -3.56 2.54
N ASN A 100 7.92 -2.60 2.43
CA ASN A 100 8.13 -1.80 1.23
C ASN A 100 6.88 -1.05 0.76
N ASN A 101 5.94 -0.72 1.64
CA ASN A 101 4.80 0.13 1.31
C ASN A 101 5.14 1.59 1.51
N LEU A 102 4.48 2.44 0.73
CA LEU A 102 4.54 3.89 0.84
C LEU A 102 3.20 4.37 1.41
N TRP A 103 3.20 4.69 2.71
CA TRP A 103 2.07 5.15 3.51
C TRP A 103 2.05 6.69 3.64
N GLN A 104 1.92 7.41 2.53
CA GLN A 104 1.74 8.86 2.54
C GLN A 104 0.28 9.23 2.87
N VAL A 105 0.00 9.45 4.15
CA VAL A 105 -1.31 9.84 4.67
C VAL A 105 -1.52 11.35 4.59
N TRP A 106 -2.79 11.77 4.66
CA TRP A 106 -3.20 13.17 4.48
C TRP A 106 -2.57 14.12 5.49
N LYS A 107 -2.57 13.72 6.77
CA LYS A 107 -2.08 14.54 7.87
C LYS A 107 -1.09 13.72 8.68
N SER A 108 0.08 14.28 8.95
CA SER A 108 1.14 13.57 9.70
C SER A 108 0.77 13.18 11.13
N HIS A 109 -0.26 13.81 11.70
CA HIS A 109 -0.77 13.41 13.02
C HIS A 109 -1.76 12.23 12.98
N TRP A 110 -2.16 11.77 11.79
CA TRP A 110 -2.95 10.55 11.58
C TRP A 110 -2.00 9.35 11.46
N GLU A 111 -2.53 8.15 11.60
CA GLU A 111 -1.73 6.94 11.66
C GLU A 111 -1.46 6.35 10.27
N SER A 112 -0.19 6.23 9.90
CA SER A 112 0.23 5.41 8.77
C SER A 112 0.07 3.91 9.09
N ILE A 113 0.29 3.52 10.34
CA ILE A 113 0.03 2.17 10.84
C ILE A 113 -0.73 2.26 12.17
N ASN A 114 -1.88 1.59 12.26
CA ASN A 114 -2.67 1.52 13.49
C ASN A 114 -3.02 0.07 13.85
N GLU A 115 -2.24 -0.50 14.78
CA GLU A 115 -2.42 -1.83 15.33
C GLU A 115 -3.67 -1.94 16.21
N ALA A 116 -3.99 -0.84 16.91
CA ALA A 116 -5.11 -0.73 17.85
C ALA A 116 -5.19 -1.86 18.91
N GLY A 117 -4.03 -2.30 19.41
CA GLY A 117 -3.93 -3.34 20.45
C GLY A 117 -3.93 -4.78 19.91
N GLY A 118 -3.81 -4.97 18.60
CA GLY A 118 -3.58 -6.28 17.99
C GLY A 118 -2.18 -6.84 18.23
N SER A 119 -1.91 -8.01 17.67
CA SER A 119 -0.67 -8.74 17.90
C SER A 119 -0.34 -9.68 16.74
N GLY A 120 0.87 -10.25 16.76
CA GLY A 120 1.38 -11.13 15.70
C GLY A 120 1.73 -10.38 14.41
N ASN A 121 1.83 -9.06 14.48
CA ASN A 121 2.20 -8.23 13.36
C ASN A 121 3.71 -8.09 13.21
N ASP A 122 4.13 -7.76 12.01
CA ASP A 122 5.51 -7.53 11.65
C ASP A 122 5.56 -6.41 10.61
N PHE A 123 5.94 -5.19 11.03
CA PHE A 123 5.96 -4.00 10.20
C PHE A 123 7.41 -3.52 10.09
N ASP A 124 7.93 -3.41 8.87
CA ASP A 124 9.31 -3.01 8.62
C ASP A 124 9.51 -2.52 7.18
N TYR A 125 10.56 -1.74 6.91
CA TYR A 125 10.90 -1.25 5.57
C TYR A 125 9.77 -0.48 4.86
N ASP A 126 8.79 0.09 5.56
CA ASP A 126 7.80 0.97 4.96
C ASP A 126 8.28 2.43 4.98
N LEU A 127 7.84 3.23 4.00
CA LEU A 127 8.00 4.68 3.98
C LEU A 127 6.69 5.33 4.43
N TYR A 128 6.73 6.18 5.46
CA TYR A 128 5.52 6.74 6.05
C TYR A 128 5.72 8.19 6.51
N ASN A 129 4.66 8.99 6.48
CA ASN A 129 4.68 10.38 6.99
C ASN A 129 3.75 10.61 8.20
N GLY A 130 2.97 9.59 8.59
CA GLY A 130 2.05 9.63 9.71
C GLY A 130 2.59 8.93 10.96
N LYS A 131 1.79 8.92 12.03
CA LYS A 131 2.11 8.22 13.27
C LYS A 131 2.14 6.70 13.09
N LEU A 132 2.95 6.05 13.92
CA LEU A 132 2.91 4.61 14.14
C LEU A 132 2.25 4.33 15.48
N ASN A 133 0.99 3.89 15.46
CA ASN A 133 0.34 3.32 16.62
C ASN A 133 0.48 1.79 16.58
N ALA A 134 1.68 1.30 16.85
CA ALA A 134 2.06 -0.10 16.80
C ALA A 134 2.94 -0.47 18.00
N TYR A 135 3.29 -1.75 18.13
CA TYR A 135 4.22 -2.21 19.16
C TYR A 135 5.57 -1.47 19.12
N ARG A 136 6.26 -1.44 20.27
CA ARG A 136 7.57 -0.78 20.41
C ARG A 136 8.57 -1.36 19.42
N ALA A 137 9.26 -0.48 18.69
CA ALA A 137 10.26 -0.82 17.68
C ALA A 137 9.73 -1.47 16.38
N ALA A 138 8.41 -1.38 16.12
CA ALA A 138 7.90 -1.52 14.75
C ALA A 138 8.61 -0.53 13.81
N GLU A 139 8.70 -0.89 12.52
CA GLU A 139 9.40 -0.09 11.50
C GLU A 139 10.88 0.16 11.82
N LYS A 140 11.59 -0.87 12.28
CA LYS A 140 13.03 -0.77 12.63
C LYS A 140 13.90 -0.20 11.50
N HIS A 141 13.58 -0.56 10.25
CA HIS A 141 14.22 -0.07 9.03
C HIS A 141 13.27 0.81 8.20
N GLY A 142 12.14 1.21 8.77
CA GLY A 142 11.21 2.13 8.12
C GLY A 142 11.82 3.51 7.95
N ILE A 143 11.24 4.27 7.01
CA ILE A 143 11.67 5.62 6.68
C ILE A 143 10.53 6.56 7.01
N GLU A 144 10.73 7.46 7.98
CA GLU A 144 9.79 8.55 8.23
C GLU A 144 10.07 9.72 7.28
N GLY A 145 9.09 10.10 6.48
CA GLY A 145 9.16 11.24 5.59
C GLY A 145 8.13 11.21 4.47
N THR A 146 8.13 12.28 3.67
CA THR A 146 7.25 12.41 2.51
C THR A 146 8.07 12.21 1.24
N PRO A 147 7.69 11.29 0.34
CA PRO A 147 8.36 11.11 -0.94
C PRO A 147 8.11 12.29 -1.89
N SER A 148 9.02 12.47 -2.84
CA SER A 148 8.77 13.23 -4.06
C SER A 148 8.49 12.28 -5.23
N TYR A 149 7.63 12.73 -6.15
CA TYR A 149 7.22 11.96 -7.33
C TYR A 149 7.65 12.68 -8.60
N GLN A 150 7.97 11.90 -9.62
CA GLN A 150 8.03 12.39 -10.99
C GLN A 150 6.66 12.20 -11.67
N SER A 151 6.62 12.17 -13.00
CA SER A 151 5.38 11.92 -13.73
C SER A 151 4.70 10.62 -13.29
N GLY A 152 3.42 10.69 -12.96
CA GLY A 152 2.61 9.53 -12.57
C GLY A 152 2.87 9.07 -11.14
N PHE A 153 3.18 7.79 -10.96
CA PHE A 153 3.26 7.10 -9.66
C PHE A 153 4.69 6.74 -9.26
N GLN A 154 5.68 7.09 -10.10
CA GLN A 154 7.08 6.82 -9.82
C GLN A 154 7.67 7.87 -8.88
N LEU A 155 8.58 7.40 -8.02
CA LEU A 155 9.42 8.25 -7.23
C LEU A 155 10.31 9.14 -8.12
N ALA A 156 10.48 10.40 -7.76
CA ALA A 156 11.42 11.29 -8.43
C ALA A 156 12.87 10.85 -8.15
N PRO A 157 13.85 11.17 -9.02
CA PRO A 157 15.24 10.93 -8.72
C PRO A 157 15.63 11.46 -7.34
N ARG A 158 16.29 10.61 -6.52
CA ARG A 158 16.70 10.89 -5.13
C ARG A 158 15.55 11.06 -4.12
N SER A 159 14.32 10.69 -4.48
CA SER A 159 13.21 10.61 -3.52
C SER A 159 13.50 9.60 -2.43
N LEU A 160 12.83 9.76 -1.28
CA LEU A 160 12.80 8.74 -0.24
C LEU A 160 12.19 7.46 -0.81
N GLY A 161 12.74 6.31 -0.42
CA GLY A 161 12.26 5.01 -0.85
C GLY A 161 12.99 4.41 -2.05
N ILE A 162 13.75 5.20 -2.82
CA ILE A 162 14.57 4.66 -3.93
C ILE A 162 15.72 3.81 -3.38
N ASP A 163 15.85 2.57 -3.84
CA ASP A 163 16.87 1.63 -3.39
C ASP A 163 16.84 1.38 -1.87
N LYS A 164 15.66 1.39 -1.24
CA LYS A 164 15.50 1.25 0.23
C LYS A 164 14.62 0.09 0.69
N GLY A 165 13.92 -0.59 -0.21
CA GLY A 165 13.07 -1.73 0.12
C GLY A 165 13.87 -2.97 0.52
N ALA A 166 13.25 -3.82 1.33
CA ALA A 166 13.71 -5.17 1.58
C ALA A 166 13.56 -6.03 0.31
N ARG A 167 14.49 -6.95 0.07
CA ARG A 167 14.32 -7.98 -0.97
C ARG A 167 13.37 -9.06 -0.47
N LEU A 168 12.21 -9.18 -1.11
CA LEU A 168 11.16 -10.13 -0.81
C LEU A 168 11.09 -11.20 -1.90
N PRO A 169 11.25 -12.50 -1.55
CA PRO A 169 11.16 -13.58 -2.52
C PRO A 169 9.84 -13.55 -3.31
N ASN A 170 9.92 -13.60 -4.64
CA ASN A 170 8.80 -13.59 -5.59
C ASN A 170 8.05 -12.26 -5.74
N PHE A 171 8.52 -11.15 -5.16
CA PHE A 171 7.89 -9.82 -5.31
C PHE A 171 8.81 -8.77 -5.94
N ASN A 172 10.09 -9.11 -6.09
CA ASN A 172 11.16 -8.19 -6.50
C ASN A 172 11.98 -8.72 -7.69
N ASP A 173 11.39 -9.49 -8.59
CA ASP A 173 12.17 -10.14 -9.65
C ASP A 173 12.73 -9.16 -10.72
N GLY A 174 12.30 -7.88 -10.69
CA GLY A 174 12.69 -6.86 -11.67
C GLY A 174 13.03 -5.50 -11.09
N TYR A 175 13.49 -5.41 -9.84
CA TYR A 175 14.04 -4.14 -9.34
C TYR A 175 15.38 -3.82 -9.99
N VAL A 176 15.72 -2.55 -10.02
CA VAL A 176 17.00 -2.05 -10.55
C VAL A 176 17.77 -1.36 -9.42
N GLY A 177 19.09 -1.22 -9.56
CA GLY A 177 19.91 -0.57 -8.53
C GLY A 177 20.34 -1.51 -7.40
N ALA A 178 20.48 -0.96 -6.21
CA ALA A 178 21.00 -1.66 -5.03
C ALA A 178 19.93 -2.49 -4.30
N ALA A 179 18.67 -2.03 -4.30
CA ALA A 179 17.55 -2.68 -3.64
C ALA A 179 16.22 -2.27 -4.30
N PRO A 180 15.10 -2.97 -4.04
CA PRO A 180 13.80 -2.55 -4.54
C PRO A 180 13.40 -1.16 -4.08
N ASP A 181 12.66 -0.44 -4.91
CA ASP A 181 12.04 0.81 -4.47
C ASP A 181 10.85 0.53 -3.54
N ILE A 182 10.66 1.39 -2.54
CA ILE A 182 9.48 1.38 -1.68
C ILE A 182 8.28 1.94 -2.47
N GLY A 183 7.14 1.25 -2.38
CA GLY A 183 5.93 1.57 -3.13
C GLY A 183 5.66 0.61 -4.29
N ALA A 184 4.56 0.85 -5.00
CA ALA A 184 4.03 0.00 -6.06
C ALA A 184 4.88 -0.03 -7.34
N GLN A 185 5.55 1.08 -7.64
CA GLN A 185 6.28 1.24 -8.89
C GLN A 185 7.78 1.38 -8.65
N GLU A 186 8.53 0.56 -9.37
CA GLU A 186 9.98 0.68 -9.46
C GLU A 186 10.36 1.84 -10.40
N THR A 187 11.34 2.65 -10.00
CA THR A 187 11.86 3.75 -10.81
C THR A 187 12.47 3.21 -12.11
N GLY A 188 12.11 3.82 -13.24
CA GLY A 188 12.60 3.40 -14.56
C GLY A 188 11.92 2.16 -15.14
N ALA A 189 11.07 1.47 -14.37
CA ALA A 189 10.18 0.46 -14.94
C ALA A 189 9.11 1.11 -15.84
N PRO A 190 8.52 0.36 -16.80
CA PRO A 190 7.41 0.86 -17.60
C PRO A 190 6.28 1.44 -16.73
N THR A 191 5.62 2.48 -17.23
CA THR A 191 4.45 3.08 -16.55
C THR A 191 3.37 2.03 -16.33
N MET A 192 2.91 1.89 -15.08
CA MET A 192 1.78 1.00 -14.77
C MET A 192 0.58 1.38 -15.62
N GLN A 193 -0.02 0.37 -16.24
CA GLN A 193 -1.22 0.54 -17.06
C GLN A 193 -2.42 0.06 -16.25
N PHE A 194 -3.53 0.80 -16.37
CA PHE A 194 -4.78 0.49 -15.68
C PHE A 194 -5.96 0.54 -16.67
N GLY A 195 -7.09 -0.08 -16.31
CA GLY A 195 -8.28 -0.12 -17.14
C GLY A 195 -8.04 -0.80 -18.50
N LEU A 196 -8.63 -0.25 -19.58
CA LEU A 196 -8.52 -0.82 -20.93
C LEU A 196 -7.06 -0.94 -21.40
N LYS A 197 -6.21 0.04 -21.07
CA LYS A 197 -4.78 0.02 -21.42
C LYS A 197 -4.04 -1.15 -20.77
N ALA A 198 -4.46 -1.57 -19.57
CA ALA A 198 -3.91 -2.76 -18.93
C ALA A 198 -4.27 -4.03 -19.71
N GLY A 199 -5.52 -4.14 -20.18
CA GLY A 199 -5.98 -5.25 -21.02
C GLY A 199 -5.18 -5.34 -22.32
N GLU A 200 -5.06 -4.24 -23.06
CA GLU A 200 -4.28 -4.16 -24.30
C GLU A 200 -2.80 -4.53 -24.09
N SER A 201 -2.20 -4.08 -22.98
CA SER A 201 -0.81 -4.41 -22.65
C SER A 201 -0.61 -5.88 -22.27
N ARG A 202 -1.61 -6.51 -21.64
CA ARG A 202 -1.61 -7.94 -21.29
C ARG A 202 -1.81 -8.81 -22.52
N ASP A 203 -2.70 -8.42 -23.42
CA ASP A 203 -2.88 -9.13 -24.70
C ASP A 203 -1.63 -9.01 -25.57
N ALA A 204 -1.00 -7.83 -25.63
CA ALA A 204 0.27 -7.65 -26.32
C ALA A 204 1.44 -8.44 -25.68
N ALA A 205 1.48 -8.55 -24.34
CA ALA A 205 2.47 -9.36 -23.63
C ALA A 205 2.23 -10.86 -23.84
N THR A 206 0.98 -11.31 -23.83
CA THR A 206 0.58 -12.71 -24.01
C THR A 206 0.82 -13.16 -25.46
N LEU A 207 0.53 -12.30 -26.45
CA LEU A 207 0.81 -12.55 -27.87
C LEU A 207 2.31 -12.64 -28.17
N ARG A 208 3.16 -11.86 -27.48
CA ARG A 208 4.63 -11.95 -27.62
C ARG A 208 5.22 -13.23 -27.02
N THR A 209 4.54 -13.85 -26.07
CA THR A 209 4.92 -15.16 -25.49
C THR A 209 4.26 -16.35 -26.21
N ALA A 210 3.35 -16.12 -27.15
CA ALA A 210 2.61 -17.15 -27.87
C ALA A 210 3.29 -17.62 -29.17
N THR A 211 4.58 -17.35 -29.38
CA THR A 211 5.39 -18.11 -30.34
C THR A 211 5.90 -19.37 -29.66
N LYS A 212 5.04 -20.39 -29.62
CA LYS A 212 5.50 -21.77 -29.45
C LYS A 212 5.97 -22.31 -30.80
N GLN A 213 7.14 -22.93 -30.78
CA GLN A 213 7.68 -23.83 -31.80
C GLN A 213 6.74 -25.01 -32.04
#